data_AF-A0A7S0I9G1-F1
#
_entry.id   AF-A0A7S0I9G1-F1
#
_cell.length_a   1.000
_cell.length_b   1.000
_cell.length_c   1.000
_cell.angle_alpha   90.00
_cell.angle_beta   90.00
_cell.angle_gamma   90.00
#
_symmetry.space_group_name_H-M   'P 1'
#
loop_
_entity.id
_entity.type
_entity.pdbx_description
1 polymer ?
#
loop_
_entity_poly.entity_id
_entity_poly.type
_entity_poly.pdbx_seq_one_letter_code
_entity_poly.pdbx_strand_id
1 'polypeptide(L)'
;MGTLTREHGVNSFKHFMAYKNAIMCDDETLVNSFARCNELGAIPTVHAENGELVFRLQKEIYERGYVGPEGHPLSRPPEVEGEAANSAIRIAEVLGVPLYLVHTSCEDALEAVRRARSEGQRVFAEVLAQHLVIDDSVYRNPDWSFAAHHVMSPPFRSKRHQGLLWKGLQSGLIHTTATDHCCFCTPQKAMGKDDFRKIPNGTGGVEDRMSVLWSEGVETGMLTPSEFVAVTSTNAAKIFNMFPRKGSVSVGADADLVLWDPCGERTISAKTHHQKIDFNVYEGMEVTGIPAYTLSQGDVVWENGELKTTRGKGRYIDRPCYPTYWKNQQRRNEVAVPEKVVRAAYTGPVA
;
A
#
# COMPACT_ATOMS: atom_id res chain seq x y z
N MET A 1 20.26 2.59 -7.89
CA MET A 1 19.17 1.93 -8.66
C MET A 1 19.69 0.87 -9.64
N GLY A 2 20.64 1.19 -10.53
CA GLY A 2 21.15 0.22 -11.52
C GLY A 2 21.75 -1.06 -10.92
N THR A 3 22.60 -0.96 -9.91
CA THR A 3 23.16 -2.12 -9.19
C THR A 3 22.05 -2.99 -8.57
N LEU A 4 21.10 -2.37 -7.86
CA LEU A 4 19.98 -3.09 -7.22
C LEU A 4 19.13 -3.89 -8.21
N THR A 5 18.86 -3.31 -9.38
CA THR A 5 18.05 -3.96 -10.43
C THR A 5 18.79 -5.09 -11.16
N ARG A 6 20.10 -4.92 -11.40
CA ARG A 6 20.90 -5.86 -12.20
C ARG A 6 21.52 -6.99 -11.38
N GLU A 7 21.88 -6.71 -10.13
CA GLU A 7 22.70 -7.60 -9.30
C GLU A 7 21.96 -8.14 -8.07
N HIS A 8 20.85 -7.51 -7.67
CA HIS A 8 20.15 -7.84 -6.43
C HIS A 8 18.66 -8.12 -6.60
N GLY A 9 18.15 -8.30 -7.82
CA GLY A 9 16.75 -8.70 -8.03
C GLY A 9 15.69 -7.72 -7.52
N VAL A 10 16.00 -6.42 -7.46
CA VAL A 10 15.07 -5.37 -7.01
C VAL A 10 14.44 -4.69 -8.22
N ASN A 11 13.12 -4.83 -8.41
CA ASN A 11 12.38 -4.19 -9.51
C ASN A 11 11.37 -3.13 -9.06
N SER A 12 11.47 -2.62 -7.82
CA SER A 12 10.53 -1.62 -7.29
C SER A 12 11.23 -0.63 -6.35
N PHE A 13 10.92 0.67 -6.46
CA PHE A 13 11.54 1.74 -5.67
C PHE A 13 10.48 2.62 -4.99
N LYS A 14 10.56 2.77 -3.67
CA LYS A 14 9.59 3.55 -2.87
C LYS A 14 10.00 5.01 -2.77
N HIS A 15 9.02 5.90 -2.93
CA HIS A 15 9.15 7.35 -2.80
C HIS A 15 8.11 7.86 -1.82
N PHE A 16 8.44 8.93 -1.11
CA PHE A 16 7.56 9.56 -0.14
C PHE A 16 7.33 11.01 -0.57
N MET A 17 6.07 11.39 -0.77
CA MET A 17 5.69 12.80 -1.01
C MET A 17 5.39 13.55 0.30
N ALA A 18 5.43 12.83 1.42
CA ALA A 18 5.20 13.34 2.76
C ALA A 18 6.47 13.24 3.62
N TYR A 19 6.34 13.53 4.92
CA TYR A 19 7.45 13.52 5.89
C TYR A 19 8.53 14.56 5.55
N LYS A 20 8.09 15.81 5.37
CA LYS A 20 8.96 16.97 5.15
C LYS A 20 10.06 17.03 6.21
N ASN A 21 11.29 17.33 5.77
CA ASN A 21 12.52 17.34 6.58
C ASN A 21 12.99 15.97 7.11
N ALA A 22 12.43 14.86 6.62
CA ALA A 22 12.91 13.51 6.92
C ALA A 22 13.22 12.72 5.65
N ILE A 23 12.18 12.30 4.91
CA ILE A 23 12.33 11.39 3.75
C ILE A 23 11.51 11.84 2.52
N MET A 24 10.94 13.05 2.57
CA MET A 24 10.18 13.62 1.45
C MET A 24 11.08 13.81 0.22
N CYS A 25 10.64 13.28 -0.92
CA CYS A 25 11.18 13.60 -2.23
C CYS A 25 10.45 14.84 -2.77
N ASP A 26 11.20 15.80 -3.29
CA ASP A 26 10.65 16.87 -4.13
C ASP A 26 10.35 16.36 -5.54
N ASP A 27 9.64 17.19 -6.33
CA ASP A 27 9.24 16.83 -7.69
C ASP A 27 10.44 16.54 -8.60
N GLU A 28 11.56 17.25 -8.44
CA GLU A 28 12.78 16.98 -9.20
C GLU A 28 13.30 15.57 -8.92
N THR A 29 13.37 15.17 -7.65
CA THR A 29 13.76 13.83 -7.24
C THR A 29 12.80 12.78 -7.80
N LEU A 30 11.49 13.03 -7.74
CA LEU A 30 10.48 12.13 -8.30
C LEU A 30 10.66 11.98 -9.81
N VAL A 31 10.79 13.08 -10.55
CA VAL A 31 10.96 13.07 -12.01
C VAL A 31 12.20 12.28 -12.41
N ASN A 32 13.34 12.57 -11.79
CA ASN A 32 14.61 11.90 -12.08
C ASN A 32 14.55 10.40 -11.74
N SER A 33 13.96 10.04 -10.60
CA SER A 33 13.85 8.65 -10.19
C SER A 33 12.84 7.87 -11.04
N PHE A 34 11.73 8.48 -11.43
CA PHE A 34 10.71 7.85 -12.29
C PHE A 34 11.24 7.62 -13.70
N ALA A 35 11.97 8.60 -14.26
CA ALA A 35 12.69 8.42 -15.52
C ALA A 35 13.69 7.25 -15.42
N ARG A 36 14.46 7.18 -14.33
CA ARG A 36 15.39 6.07 -14.10
C ARG A 36 14.69 4.73 -13.92
N CYS A 37 13.54 4.70 -13.27
CA CYS A 37 12.68 3.51 -13.16
C CYS A 37 12.24 3.03 -14.56
N ASN A 38 11.85 3.96 -15.43
CA ASN A 38 11.47 3.67 -16.82
C ASN A 38 12.60 2.98 -17.60
N GLU A 39 13.82 3.52 -17.53
CA GLU A 39 15.03 2.96 -18.16
C GLU A 39 15.42 1.59 -17.63
N LEU A 40 15.13 1.31 -16.36
CA LEU A 40 15.52 0.06 -15.70
C LEU A 40 14.44 -1.02 -15.80
N GLY A 41 13.21 -0.69 -16.22
CA GLY A 41 12.09 -1.62 -16.17
C GLY A 41 11.58 -1.89 -14.75
N ALA A 42 11.79 -0.96 -13.82
CA ALA A 42 11.42 -1.08 -12.41
C ALA A 42 10.23 -0.17 -12.08
N ILE A 43 9.35 -0.58 -11.17
CA ILE A 43 8.15 0.19 -10.82
C ILE A 43 8.42 1.21 -9.69
N PRO A 44 8.14 2.51 -9.89
CA PRO A 44 8.06 3.46 -8.79
C PRO A 44 6.82 3.16 -7.95
N THR A 45 7.00 3.14 -6.62
CA THR A 45 5.93 3.08 -5.63
C THR A 45 5.91 4.37 -4.83
N VAL A 46 4.73 4.86 -4.45
CA VAL A 46 4.58 6.21 -3.86
C VAL A 46 3.68 6.19 -2.64
N HIS A 47 4.20 6.70 -1.53
CA HIS A 47 3.40 7.19 -0.42
C HIS A 47 2.94 8.61 -0.79
N ALA A 48 1.66 8.76 -1.07
CA ALA A 48 1.09 9.95 -1.68
C ALA A 48 0.25 10.75 -0.66
N GLU A 49 0.90 11.55 0.17
CA GLU A 49 0.26 12.66 0.90
C GLU A 49 1.09 13.93 0.61
N ASN A 50 0.45 15.08 0.42
CA ASN A 50 1.16 16.33 0.17
C ASN A 50 1.92 16.78 1.43
N GLY A 51 3.24 16.56 1.45
CA GLY A 51 4.07 16.82 2.63
C GLY A 51 4.11 18.28 3.09
N GLU A 52 3.95 19.23 2.18
CA GLU A 52 3.89 20.65 2.52
C GLU A 52 2.58 21.00 3.27
N LEU A 53 1.45 20.52 2.74
CA LEU A 53 0.14 20.70 3.37
C LEU A 53 0.07 19.99 4.72
N VAL A 54 0.53 18.73 4.79
CA VAL A 54 0.59 17.97 6.05
C VAL A 54 1.43 18.71 7.09
N PHE A 55 2.63 19.17 6.72
CA PHE A 55 3.52 19.87 7.66
C PHE A 55 2.88 21.17 8.19
N ARG A 56 2.24 21.95 7.31
CA ARG A 56 1.53 23.17 7.70
C ARG A 56 0.35 22.87 8.63
N LEU A 57 -0.49 21.90 8.27
CA LEU A 57 -1.67 21.53 9.03
C LEU A 57 -1.32 20.90 10.38
N GLN A 58 -0.24 20.12 10.47
CA GLN A 58 0.26 19.60 11.74
C GLN A 58 0.60 20.73 12.73
N LYS A 59 1.27 21.78 12.26
CA LYS A 59 1.57 22.96 13.07
C LYS A 59 0.29 23.68 13.50
N GLU A 60 -0.59 23.95 12.54
CA GLU A 60 -1.84 24.68 12.78
C GLU A 60 -2.77 23.95 13.78
N ILE A 61 -2.98 22.65 13.61
CA ILE A 61 -3.83 21.83 14.48
C ILE A 61 -3.26 21.77 15.89
N TYR A 62 -1.94 21.61 16.04
CA TYR A 62 -1.27 21.64 17.34
C TYR A 62 -1.40 23.02 18.02
N GLU A 63 -1.18 24.12 17.29
CA GLU A 63 -1.29 25.49 17.82
C GLU A 63 -2.72 25.86 18.25
N ARG A 64 -3.73 25.21 17.67
CA ARG A 64 -5.15 25.30 18.09
C ARG A 64 -5.48 24.48 19.34
N GLY A 65 -4.51 23.77 19.92
CA GLY A 65 -4.67 22.99 21.15
C GLY A 65 -5.08 21.53 20.96
N TYR A 66 -5.19 21.05 19.72
CA TYR A 66 -5.44 19.63 19.44
C TYR A 66 -4.11 18.87 19.53
N VAL A 67 -3.75 18.46 20.74
CA VAL A 67 -2.47 17.78 21.02
C VAL A 67 -2.59 16.25 21.07
N GLY A 68 -3.80 15.71 21.19
CA GLY A 68 -4.08 14.29 21.26
C GLY A 68 -4.10 13.59 19.89
N PRO A 69 -4.24 12.25 19.87
CA PRO A 69 -4.20 11.44 18.64
C PRO A 69 -5.19 11.89 17.56
N GLU A 70 -6.30 12.51 17.93
CA GLU A 70 -7.28 13.10 17.01
C GLU A 70 -6.74 14.25 16.17
N GLY A 71 -5.69 14.94 16.63
CA GLY A 71 -4.98 15.94 15.85
C GLY A 71 -4.29 15.34 14.62
N HIS A 72 -3.93 14.05 14.68
CA HIS A 72 -3.26 13.35 13.59
C HIS A 72 -4.13 13.29 12.32
N PRO A 73 -5.32 12.68 12.27
CA PRO A 73 -6.15 12.68 11.06
C PRO A 73 -6.59 14.09 10.62
N LEU A 74 -6.80 15.02 11.56
CA LEU A 74 -7.15 16.42 11.26
C LEU A 74 -6.04 17.16 10.50
N SER A 75 -4.78 16.78 10.73
CA SER A 75 -3.61 17.41 10.09
C SER A 75 -3.33 16.97 8.66
N ARG A 76 -4.15 16.06 8.11
CA ARG A 76 -3.89 15.37 6.84
C ARG A 76 -5.21 14.84 6.25
N PRO A 77 -6.18 15.71 5.96
CA PRO A 77 -7.49 15.30 5.49
C PRO A 77 -7.38 14.61 4.11
N PRO A 78 -8.39 13.83 3.66
CA PRO A 78 -8.31 13.03 2.43
C PRO A 78 -7.79 13.76 1.18
N GLU A 79 -8.04 15.06 1.07
CA GLU A 79 -7.64 15.92 -0.04
C GLU A 79 -6.11 15.99 -0.21
N VAL A 80 -5.33 15.92 0.87
CA VAL A 80 -3.86 15.92 0.76
C VAL A 80 -3.33 14.62 0.16
N GLU A 81 -4.07 13.52 0.34
CA GLU A 81 -3.75 12.23 -0.27
C GLU A 81 -4.17 12.22 -1.75
N GLY A 82 -5.38 12.72 -2.04
CA GLY A 82 -5.90 12.83 -3.41
C GLY A 82 -5.05 13.72 -4.30
N GLU A 83 -4.62 14.88 -3.81
CA GLU A 83 -3.73 15.79 -4.55
C GLU A 83 -2.40 15.11 -4.88
N ALA A 84 -1.72 14.54 -3.88
CA ALA A 84 -0.42 13.90 -4.08
C ALA A 84 -0.52 12.68 -4.99
N ALA A 85 -1.59 11.89 -4.87
CA ALA A 85 -1.85 10.74 -5.74
C ALA A 85 -1.99 11.20 -7.20
N ASN A 86 -2.78 12.24 -7.45
CA ASN A 86 -2.95 12.80 -8.78
C ASN A 86 -1.64 13.39 -9.34
N SER A 87 -0.87 14.12 -8.52
CA SER A 87 0.41 14.70 -8.90
C SER A 87 1.44 13.63 -9.28
N ALA A 88 1.60 12.58 -8.47
CA ALA A 88 2.47 11.44 -8.81
C ALA A 88 2.04 10.72 -10.10
N ILE A 89 0.73 10.53 -10.29
CA ILE A 89 0.15 9.94 -11.50
C ILE A 89 0.49 10.79 -12.73
N ARG A 90 0.33 12.12 -12.67
CA ARG A 90 0.62 13.01 -13.80
C ARG A 90 2.12 13.06 -14.13
N ILE A 91 2.99 13.03 -13.12
CA ILE A 91 4.44 12.89 -13.34
C ILE A 91 4.74 11.57 -14.05
N ALA A 92 4.16 10.47 -13.59
CA ALA A 92 4.35 9.16 -14.20
C ALA A 92 3.82 9.10 -15.65
N GLU A 93 2.70 9.77 -15.93
CA GLU A 93 2.13 9.89 -17.27
C GLU A 93 3.06 10.61 -18.23
N VAL A 94 3.58 11.79 -17.85
CA VAL A 94 4.51 12.58 -18.66
C VAL A 94 5.76 11.77 -18.99
N LEU A 95 6.24 10.96 -18.05
CA LEU A 95 7.44 10.13 -18.21
C LEU A 95 7.15 8.76 -18.85
N GLY A 96 5.90 8.42 -19.09
CA GLY A 96 5.48 7.14 -19.66
C GLY A 96 5.87 5.93 -18.80
N VAL A 97 5.85 6.05 -17.47
CA VAL A 97 6.21 4.97 -16.54
C VAL A 97 4.97 4.43 -15.80
N PRO A 98 4.85 3.11 -15.55
CA PRO A 98 3.81 2.58 -14.68
C PRO A 98 4.01 3.06 -13.24
N LEU A 99 2.93 3.19 -12.47
CA LEU A 99 2.99 3.67 -11.08
C LEU A 99 2.25 2.72 -10.13
N TYR A 100 2.75 2.57 -8.91
CA TYR A 100 2.06 1.87 -7.82
C TYR A 100 1.81 2.82 -6.64
N LEU A 101 0.55 3.13 -6.36
CA LEU A 101 0.18 3.85 -5.15
C LEU A 101 0.01 2.85 -4.00
N VAL A 102 0.86 2.98 -2.97
CA VAL A 102 0.74 2.17 -1.75
C VAL A 102 -0.38 2.72 -0.87
N HIS A 103 -0.92 1.88 0.03
CA HIS A 103 -1.83 2.24 1.13
C HIS A 103 -2.84 3.38 0.82
N THR A 104 -3.55 3.26 -0.31
CA THR A 104 -4.66 4.15 -0.70
C THR A 104 -5.78 4.02 0.32
N SER A 105 -6.16 5.12 0.96
CA SER A 105 -7.08 5.12 2.11
C SER A 105 -8.39 5.87 1.88
N CYS A 106 -8.49 6.65 0.81
CA CYS A 106 -9.64 7.54 0.58
C CYS A 106 -10.17 7.53 -0.86
N GLU A 107 -11.32 8.19 -1.02
CA GLU A 107 -12.02 8.34 -2.31
C GLU A 107 -11.23 9.26 -3.24
N ASP A 108 -10.68 10.34 -2.71
CA ASP A 108 -9.96 11.37 -3.45
C ASP A 108 -8.75 10.79 -4.19
N ALA A 109 -7.99 9.90 -3.54
CA ALA A 109 -6.88 9.19 -4.16
C ALA A 109 -7.36 8.13 -5.16
N LEU A 110 -8.43 7.40 -4.83
CA LEU A 110 -8.99 6.39 -5.73
C LEU A 110 -9.59 7.02 -7.01
N GLU A 111 -10.12 8.23 -6.92
CA GLU A 111 -10.63 9.01 -8.06
C GLU A 111 -9.50 9.36 -9.03
N ALA A 112 -8.33 9.76 -8.53
CA ALA A 112 -7.16 9.97 -9.37
C ALA A 112 -6.73 8.68 -10.10
N VAL A 113 -6.77 7.54 -9.42
CA VAL A 113 -6.50 6.21 -10.02
C VAL A 113 -7.54 5.88 -11.09
N ARG A 114 -8.83 6.07 -10.78
CA ARG A 114 -9.95 5.82 -11.70
C ARG A 114 -9.80 6.63 -12.98
N ARG A 115 -9.54 7.94 -12.86
CA ARG A 115 -9.29 8.84 -13.98
C ARG A 115 -8.12 8.34 -14.83
N ALA A 116 -6.95 8.13 -14.22
CA ALA A 116 -5.74 7.70 -14.92
C ALA A 116 -5.95 6.40 -15.70
N ARG A 117 -6.63 5.42 -15.09
CA ARG A 117 -6.91 4.14 -15.74
C ARG A 117 -7.94 4.26 -16.87
N SER A 118 -8.94 5.15 -16.73
CA SER A 118 -9.87 5.43 -17.83
C SER A 118 -9.20 6.12 -19.03
N GLU A 119 -8.14 6.90 -18.79
CA GLU A 119 -7.25 7.46 -19.82
C GLU A 119 -6.22 6.42 -20.35
N GLY A 120 -6.31 5.16 -19.89
CA GLY A 120 -5.45 4.05 -20.31
C GLY A 120 -4.08 4.00 -19.62
N GLN A 121 -3.78 4.87 -18.66
CA GLN A 121 -2.52 4.86 -17.91
C GLN A 121 -2.37 3.57 -17.09
N ARG A 122 -1.12 3.10 -16.92
CA ARG A 122 -0.81 1.92 -16.12
C ARG A 122 -0.55 2.31 -14.67
N VAL A 123 -1.64 2.49 -13.90
CA VAL A 123 -1.58 2.78 -12.46
C VAL A 123 -2.14 1.60 -11.67
N PHE A 124 -1.38 1.14 -10.68
CA PHE A 124 -1.77 0.16 -9.68
C PHE A 124 -2.03 0.86 -8.35
N ALA A 125 -2.98 0.33 -7.59
CA ALA A 125 -3.32 0.83 -6.26
C ALA A 125 -3.41 -0.33 -5.28
N GLU A 126 -2.94 -0.09 -4.06
CA GLU A 126 -2.96 -0.99 -2.92
C GLU A 126 -3.82 -0.38 -1.83
N VAL A 127 -4.66 -1.17 -1.18
CA VAL A 127 -5.38 -0.79 0.05
C VAL A 127 -4.89 -1.61 1.22
N LEU A 128 -4.91 -1.05 2.43
CA LEU A 128 -4.62 -1.83 3.64
C LEU A 128 -5.88 -2.49 4.18
N ALA A 129 -5.76 -3.69 4.74
CA ALA A 129 -6.90 -4.37 5.37
C ALA A 129 -7.54 -3.51 6.48
N GLN A 130 -6.72 -2.76 7.24
CA GLN A 130 -7.19 -1.86 8.28
C GLN A 130 -8.09 -0.75 7.70
N HIS A 131 -7.73 -0.15 6.54
CA HIS A 131 -8.53 0.92 5.91
C HIS A 131 -9.88 0.46 5.37
N LEU A 132 -10.09 -0.85 5.23
CA LEU A 132 -11.36 -1.42 4.78
C LEU A 132 -12.39 -1.59 5.90
N VAL A 133 -11.95 -1.65 7.16
CA VAL A 133 -12.79 -2.11 8.28
C VAL A 133 -12.70 -1.22 9.53
N ILE A 134 -11.61 -0.45 9.69
CA ILE A 134 -11.45 0.52 10.78
C ILE A 134 -11.68 1.94 10.24
N ASP A 135 -12.48 2.74 10.95
CA ASP A 135 -12.73 4.14 10.62
C ASP A 135 -12.14 5.11 11.66
N ASP A 136 -12.19 6.41 11.35
CA ASP A 136 -11.57 7.47 12.14
C ASP A 136 -12.19 7.72 13.53
N SER A 137 -13.29 7.06 13.88
CA SER A 137 -13.88 7.11 15.23
C SER A 137 -12.91 6.61 16.31
N VAL A 138 -11.97 5.72 15.96
CA VAL A 138 -10.95 5.22 16.89
C VAL A 138 -10.09 6.32 17.50
N TYR A 139 -9.87 7.42 16.77
CA TYR A 139 -9.09 8.55 17.25
C TYR A 139 -9.84 9.42 18.27
N ARG A 140 -11.16 9.22 18.43
CA ARG A 140 -12.00 9.94 19.40
C ARG A 140 -12.22 9.17 20.69
N ASN A 141 -11.60 8.00 20.84
CA ASN A 141 -11.70 7.22 22.07
C ASN A 141 -11.14 8.01 23.26
N PRO A 142 -11.85 8.07 24.41
CA PRO A 142 -11.35 8.75 25.60
C PRO A 142 -10.08 8.11 26.18
N ASP A 143 -9.81 6.82 25.93
CA ASP A 143 -8.52 6.21 26.22
C ASP A 143 -7.48 6.65 25.19
N TRP A 144 -6.54 7.47 25.65
CA TRP A 144 -5.43 7.97 24.86
C TRP A 144 -4.61 6.84 24.22
N SER A 145 -4.36 5.75 24.96
CA SER A 145 -3.53 4.64 24.47
C SER A 145 -4.23 3.95 23.30
N PHE A 146 -5.53 3.66 23.45
CA PHE A 146 -6.35 3.11 22.38
C PHE A 146 -6.32 4.00 21.13
N ALA A 147 -6.53 5.31 21.28
CA ALA A 147 -6.51 6.22 20.14
C ALA A 147 -5.11 6.30 19.49
N ALA A 148 -4.04 6.30 20.28
CA ALA A 148 -2.66 6.35 19.81
C ALA A 148 -2.22 5.05 19.10
N HIS A 149 -2.74 3.88 19.52
CA HIS A 149 -2.50 2.58 18.87
C HIS A 149 -2.88 2.59 17.39
N HIS A 150 -3.88 3.41 17.01
CA HIS A 150 -4.39 3.53 15.66
C HIS A 150 -3.69 4.59 14.80
N VAL A 151 -2.70 5.33 15.35
CA VAL A 151 -2.01 6.40 14.60
C VAL A 151 -1.08 5.81 13.53
N MET A 152 -1.40 6.09 12.27
CA MET A 152 -0.60 5.75 11.08
C MET A 152 -0.83 6.73 9.92
N SER A 153 -0.07 6.61 8.84
CA SER A 153 -0.08 7.53 7.70
C SER A 153 -0.19 6.77 6.37
N PRO A 154 -1.23 6.98 5.55
CA PRO A 154 -2.41 7.80 5.79
C PRO A 154 -3.25 7.26 6.97
N PRO A 155 -3.96 8.12 7.71
CA PRO A 155 -4.73 7.75 8.89
C PRO A 155 -5.97 6.95 8.50
N PHE A 156 -6.62 6.31 9.48
CA PHE A 156 -7.98 5.83 9.27
C PHE A 156 -8.90 7.00 8.93
N ARG A 157 -9.87 6.74 8.07
CA ARG A 157 -10.75 7.74 7.46
C ARG A 157 -12.18 7.52 7.92
N SER A 158 -13.05 8.51 7.67
CA SER A 158 -14.48 8.31 7.90
C SER A 158 -14.99 7.07 7.18
N LYS A 159 -15.95 6.37 7.82
CA LYS A 159 -16.52 5.11 7.34
C LYS A 159 -17.03 5.15 5.88
N ARG A 160 -17.39 6.33 5.38
CA ARG A 160 -17.82 6.56 4.00
C ARG A 160 -16.79 6.07 2.97
N HIS A 161 -15.49 6.16 3.28
CA HIS A 161 -14.43 5.75 2.34
C HIS A 161 -14.33 4.22 2.19
N GLN A 162 -14.65 3.45 3.24
CA GLN A 162 -14.53 1.98 3.22
C GLN A 162 -15.35 1.36 2.09
N GLY A 163 -16.61 1.78 1.91
CA GLY A 163 -17.47 1.25 0.86
C GLY A 163 -16.94 1.50 -0.55
N LEU A 164 -16.20 2.58 -0.77
CA LEU A 164 -15.56 2.89 -2.05
C LEU A 164 -14.29 2.10 -2.27
N LEU A 165 -13.49 1.88 -1.22
CA LEU A 165 -12.31 1.02 -1.28
C LEU A 165 -12.69 -0.43 -1.61
N TRP A 166 -13.75 -0.96 -0.99
CA TRP A 166 -14.30 -2.28 -1.34
C TRP A 166 -14.77 -2.35 -2.80
N LYS A 167 -15.53 -1.35 -3.28
CA LYS A 167 -15.89 -1.25 -4.70
C LYS A 167 -14.67 -1.14 -5.60
N GLY A 168 -13.60 -0.51 -5.12
CA GLY A 168 -12.30 -0.44 -5.79
C GLY A 168 -11.69 -1.82 -6.01
N LEU A 169 -11.75 -2.71 -5.01
CA LEU A 169 -11.32 -4.10 -5.13
C LEU A 169 -12.21 -4.87 -6.11
N GLN A 170 -13.54 -4.79 -5.97
CA GLN A 170 -14.51 -5.48 -6.83
C GLN A 170 -14.39 -5.10 -8.32
N SER A 171 -14.15 -3.82 -8.59
CA SER A 171 -14.02 -3.31 -9.96
C SER A 171 -12.62 -3.52 -10.56
N GLY A 172 -11.64 -3.97 -9.77
CA GLY A 172 -10.24 -4.07 -10.18
C GLY A 172 -9.53 -2.72 -10.36
N LEU A 173 -10.07 -1.63 -9.77
CA LEU A 173 -9.37 -0.35 -9.64
C LEU A 173 -8.24 -0.46 -8.61
N ILE A 174 -8.49 -1.17 -7.51
CA ILE A 174 -7.50 -1.55 -6.49
C ILE A 174 -7.08 -2.98 -6.76
N HIS A 175 -5.78 -3.24 -6.75
CA HIS A 175 -5.21 -4.48 -7.27
C HIS A 175 -4.73 -5.41 -6.16
N THR A 176 -4.28 -4.85 -5.04
CA THR A 176 -3.61 -5.58 -3.97
C THR A 176 -4.12 -5.12 -2.62
N THR A 177 -4.09 -6.04 -1.66
CA THR A 177 -4.26 -5.72 -0.24
C THR A 177 -2.95 -5.95 0.51
N ALA A 178 -2.60 -5.02 1.39
CA ALA A 178 -1.41 -5.10 2.25
C ALA A 178 -1.76 -4.73 3.69
N THR A 179 -0.75 -4.50 4.53
CA THR A 179 -0.93 -4.19 5.95
C THR A 179 -0.13 -3.01 6.45
N ASP A 180 0.89 -2.58 5.70
CA ASP A 180 1.91 -1.63 6.15
C ASP A 180 2.38 -1.94 7.59
N HIS A 181 2.73 -3.21 7.83
CA HIS A 181 3.00 -3.70 9.18
C HIS A 181 4.23 -3.02 9.78
N CYS A 182 3.99 -2.00 10.57
CA CYS A 182 4.98 -1.10 11.15
C CYS A 182 4.58 -0.86 12.61
N CYS A 183 5.21 -1.59 13.52
CA CYS A 183 4.66 -1.85 14.83
C CYS A 183 5.44 -1.16 15.95
N PHE A 184 4.72 -0.48 16.84
CA PHE A 184 5.28 0.21 18.00
C PHE A 184 4.44 -0.13 19.23
N CYS A 185 5.07 -0.63 20.30
CA CYS A 185 4.36 -0.93 21.54
C CYS A 185 3.81 0.34 22.22
N THR A 186 2.87 0.20 23.15
CA THR A 186 2.26 1.33 23.87
C THR A 186 3.27 2.32 24.45
N PRO A 187 4.39 1.89 25.10
CA PRO A 187 5.39 2.84 25.60
C PRO A 187 6.08 3.65 24.50
N GLN A 188 6.24 3.09 23.30
CA GLN A 188 6.80 3.80 22.15
C GLN A 188 5.77 4.79 21.59
N LYS A 189 4.49 4.38 21.49
CA LYS A 189 3.39 5.30 21.12
C LYS A 189 3.33 6.51 22.07
N ALA A 190 3.48 6.27 23.38
CA ALA A 190 3.47 7.28 24.43
C ALA A 190 4.54 8.38 24.32
N MET A 191 5.53 8.25 23.42
CA MET A 191 6.44 9.34 23.06
C MET A 191 5.70 10.61 22.62
N GLY A 192 4.50 10.47 22.05
CA GLY A 192 3.65 11.60 21.64
C GLY A 192 2.45 11.86 22.55
N LYS A 193 2.49 11.47 23.84
CA LYS A 193 1.38 11.67 24.78
C LYS A 193 0.88 13.11 24.88
N ASP A 194 1.79 14.07 24.76
CA ASP A 194 1.50 15.52 24.82
C ASP A 194 1.61 16.19 23.42
N ASP A 195 1.89 15.43 22.37
CA ASP A 195 2.12 15.94 21.02
C ASP A 195 1.95 14.82 19.98
N PHE A 196 0.79 14.77 19.33
CA PHE A 196 0.46 13.73 18.34
C PHE A 196 1.50 13.59 17.22
N ARG A 197 2.22 14.66 16.88
CA ARG A 197 3.24 14.66 15.82
C ARG A 197 4.45 13.78 16.19
N LYS A 198 4.61 13.47 17.47
CA LYS A 198 5.67 12.61 18.02
C LYS A 198 5.22 11.17 18.25
N ILE A 199 3.95 10.84 18.00
CA ILE A 199 3.49 9.45 18.06
C ILE A 199 4.10 8.70 16.87
N PRO A 200 4.90 7.63 17.08
CA PRO A 200 5.43 6.84 15.98
C PRO A 200 4.29 6.23 15.17
N ASN A 201 4.36 6.42 13.85
CA ASN A 201 3.30 6.09 12.92
C ASN A 201 3.40 4.64 12.44
N GLY A 202 2.31 3.90 12.57
CA GLY A 202 2.22 2.51 12.10
C GLY A 202 1.31 1.64 12.98
N THR A 203 0.82 0.56 12.39
CA THR A 203 -0.07 -0.43 13.04
C THR A 203 0.35 -1.87 12.72
N GLY A 204 -0.21 -2.81 13.48
CA GLY A 204 -0.11 -4.25 13.24
C GLY A 204 -1.16 -4.75 12.24
N GLY A 205 -0.98 -5.97 11.73
CA GLY A 205 -1.96 -6.57 10.80
C GLY A 205 -1.46 -7.67 9.86
N VAL A 206 -0.15 -7.98 9.86
CA VAL A 206 0.44 -9.00 8.96
C VAL A 206 -0.22 -10.38 9.12
N GLU A 207 -0.55 -10.74 10.36
CA GLU A 207 -1.21 -12.00 10.71
C GLU A 207 -2.71 -11.99 10.37
N ASP A 208 -3.36 -10.87 10.64
CA ASP A 208 -4.82 -10.78 10.60
C ASP A 208 -5.38 -10.49 9.19
N ARG A 209 -4.55 -9.96 8.27
CA ARG A 209 -4.95 -9.51 6.92
C ARG A 209 -5.89 -10.48 6.21
N MET A 210 -5.54 -11.77 6.17
CA MET A 210 -6.28 -12.74 5.37
C MET A 210 -7.63 -13.10 6.00
N SER A 211 -7.69 -13.28 7.32
CA SER A 211 -8.97 -13.57 8.00
C SER A 211 -9.90 -12.37 7.99
N VAL A 212 -9.39 -11.16 8.19
CA VAL A 212 -10.18 -9.92 8.08
C VAL A 212 -10.77 -9.77 6.68
N LEU A 213 -9.96 -9.98 5.63
CA LEU A 213 -10.44 -9.89 4.24
C LEU A 213 -11.40 -11.02 3.86
N TRP A 214 -11.23 -12.21 4.43
CA TRP A 214 -12.17 -13.31 4.20
C TRP A 214 -13.52 -13.00 4.87
N SER A 215 -13.51 -12.69 6.18
CA SER A 215 -14.70 -12.41 6.96
C SER A 215 -15.48 -11.20 6.41
N GLU A 216 -14.80 -10.08 6.16
CA GLU A 216 -15.48 -8.84 5.73
C GLU A 216 -15.65 -8.74 4.21
N GLY A 217 -14.94 -9.58 3.44
CA GLY A 217 -14.98 -9.58 1.99
C GLY A 217 -15.76 -10.75 1.41
N VAL A 218 -15.32 -11.97 1.70
CA VAL A 218 -15.90 -13.19 1.11
C VAL A 218 -17.24 -13.54 1.75
N GLU A 219 -17.30 -13.62 3.08
CA GLU A 219 -18.52 -14.03 3.79
C GLU A 219 -19.67 -13.01 3.63
N THR A 220 -19.34 -11.73 3.48
CA THR A 220 -20.33 -10.66 3.23
C THR A 220 -20.78 -10.55 1.77
N GLY A 221 -20.19 -11.35 0.87
CA GLY A 221 -20.49 -11.33 -0.56
C GLY A 221 -19.86 -10.17 -1.34
N MET A 222 -18.92 -9.43 -0.75
CA MET A 222 -18.19 -8.37 -1.42
C MET A 222 -17.11 -8.91 -2.38
N LEU A 223 -16.51 -10.05 -2.08
CA LEU A 223 -15.54 -10.72 -2.93
C LEU A 223 -15.92 -12.18 -3.13
N THR A 224 -15.67 -12.71 -4.31
CA THR A 224 -15.58 -14.16 -4.52
C THR A 224 -14.28 -14.70 -3.90
N PRO A 225 -14.18 -16.01 -3.59
CA PRO A 225 -12.92 -16.63 -3.18
C PRO A 225 -11.79 -16.45 -4.22
N SER A 226 -12.13 -16.38 -5.51
CA SER A 226 -11.14 -16.15 -6.57
C SER A 226 -10.60 -14.71 -6.56
N GLU A 227 -11.44 -13.71 -6.30
CA GLU A 227 -11.01 -12.32 -6.13
C GLU A 227 -10.18 -12.16 -4.86
N PHE A 228 -10.55 -12.83 -3.76
CA PHE A 228 -9.73 -12.91 -2.54
C PHE A 228 -8.33 -13.44 -2.85
N VAL A 229 -8.19 -14.56 -3.57
CA VAL A 229 -6.87 -15.07 -4.02
C VAL A 229 -6.13 -14.05 -4.88
N ALA A 230 -6.84 -13.35 -5.77
CA ALA A 230 -6.26 -12.35 -6.65
C ALA A 230 -5.63 -11.19 -5.87
N VAL A 231 -6.39 -10.55 -4.98
CA VAL A 231 -5.96 -9.35 -4.25
C VAL A 231 -5.00 -9.66 -3.10
N THR A 232 -5.00 -10.88 -2.58
CA THR A 232 -4.11 -11.27 -1.48
C THR A 232 -2.77 -11.86 -1.92
N SER A 233 -2.65 -12.35 -3.16
CA SER A 233 -1.41 -13.00 -3.65
C SER A 233 -1.14 -12.81 -5.16
N THR A 234 -2.07 -13.22 -6.03
CA THR A 234 -1.79 -13.38 -7.47
C THR A 234 -1.43 -12.06 -8.13
N ASN A 235 -2.15 -10.98 -7.81
CA ASN A 235 -1.90 -9.67 -8.40
C ASN A 235 -0.54 -9.11 -7.95
N ALA A 236 -0.18 -9.24 -6.68
CA ALA A 236 1.14 -8.85 -6.18
C ALA A 236 2.25 -9.63 -6.89
N ALA A 237 2.08 -10.95 -7.06
CA ALA A 237 3.05 -11.77 -7.80
C ALA A 237 3.18 -11.33 -9.27
N LYS A 238 2.09 -10.95 -9.94
CA LYS A 238 2.15 -10.43 -11.32
C LYS A 238 2.80 -9.04 -11.40
N ILE A 239 2.42 -8.13 -10.51
CA ILE A 239 2.94 -6.75 -10.48
C ILE A 239 4.44 -6.75 -10.22
N PHE A 240 4.90 -7.53 -9.24
CA PHE A 240 6.29 -7.58 -8.82
C PHE A 240 7.11 -8.69 -9.53
N ASN A 241 6.60 -9.24 -10.64
CA ASN A 241 7.28 -10.16 -11.54
C ASN A 241 7.75 -11.49 -10.92
N MET A 242 6.90 -12.11 -10.10
CA MET A 242 7.10 -13.41 -9.47
C MET A 242 6.10 -14.48 -9.93
N PHE A 243 5.11 -14.13 -10.75
CA PHE A 243 4.11 -15.07 -11.26
C PHE A 243 4.66 -15.89 -12.46
N PRO A 244 4.41 -17.21 -12.58
CA PRO A 244 3.57 -18.04 -11.70
C PRO A 244 4.31 -18.71 -10.53
N ARG A 245 5.60 -18.43 -10.33
CA ARG A 245 6.38 -19.02 -9.22
C ARG A 245 5.72 -18.76 -7.85
N LYS A 246 5.15 -17.58 -7.64
CA LYS A 246 4.33 -17.21 -6.47
C LYS A 246 2.91 -16.87 -6.89
N GLY A 247 1.96 -16.99 -5.95
CA GLY A 247 0.55 -16.63 -6.16
C GLY A 247 -0.14 -17.53 -7.20
N SER A 248 0.26 -18.80 -7.29
CA SER A 248 -0.34 -19.78 -8.19
C SER A 248 -0.30 -21.17 -7.55
N VAL A 249 -1.38 -21.93 -7.72
CA VAL A 249 -1.39 -23.38 -7.50
C VAL A 249 -1.30 -24.06 -8.85
N SER A 250 -0.08 -24.26 -9.33
CA SER A 250 0.19 -24.89 -10.62
C SER A 250 1.49 -25.69 -10.56
N VAL A 251 1.62 -26.67 -11.46
CA VAL A 251 2.85 -27.46 -11.59
C VAL A 251 4.04 -26.52 -11.87
N GLY A 252 5.07 -26.61 -11.03
CA GLY A 252 6.27 -25.78 -11.13
C GLY A 252 6.26 -24.48 -10.31
N ALA A 253 5.13 -24.11 -9.69
CA ALA A 253 5.09 -23.02 -8.71
C ALA A 253 5.74 -23.45 -7.38
N ASP A 254 6.22 -22.48 -6.60
CA ASP A 254 6.71 -22.77 -5.25
C ASP A 254 5.53 -23.23 -4.39
N ALA A 255 5.73 -24.28 -3.58
CA ALA A 255 4.71 -24.83 -2.69
C ALA A 255 4.50 -23.96 -1.43
N ASP A 256 4.13 -22.70 -1.67
CA ASP A 256 3.64 -21.76 -0.66
C ASP A 256 2.11 -21.78 -0.72
N LEU A 257 1.51 -22.59 0.14
CA LEU A 257 0.09 -22.93 0.11
C LEU A 257 -0.53 -22.68 1.48
N VAL A 258 -1.82 -22.32 1.49
CA VAL A 258 -2.61 -22.25 2.72
C VAL A 258 -3.79 -23.17 2.56
N LEU A 259 -3.94 -24.14 3.47
CA LEU A 259 -5.21 -24.84 3.63
C LEU A 259 -6.11 -23.96 4.48
N TRP A 260 -7.06 -23.33 3.81
CA TRP A 260 -7.99 -22.40 4.42
C TRP A 260 -9.23 -23.13 4.91
N ASP A 261 -9.56 -22.98 6.19
CA ASP A 261 -10.84 -23.42 6.75
C ASP A 261 -11.83 -22.25 6.66
N PRO A 262 -12.81 -22.28 5.73
CA PRO A 262 -13.76 -21.19 5.54
C PRO A 262 -14.78 -21.09 6.68
N CYS A 263 -14.96 -22.14 7.49
CA CYS A 263 -15.92 -22.14 8.60
C CYS A 263 -15.24 -21.99 9.96
N GLY A 264 -13.90 -22.01 10.01
CA GLY A 264 -13.17 -21.80 11.25
C GLY A 264 -13.31 -20.36 11.73
N GLU A 265 -13.54 -20.20 13.02
CA GLU A 265 -13.80 -18.92 13.67
C GLU A 265 -12.72 -18.61 14.70
N ARG A 266 -12.40 -17.33 14.86
CA ARG A 266 -11.60 -16.85 16.00
C ARG A 266 -11.95 -15.40 16.33
N THR A 267 -11.78 -15.04 17.60
CA THR A 267 -11.74 -13.63 18.02
C THR A 267 -10.30 -13.15 17.98
N ILE A 268 -10.03 -12.06 17.25
CA ILE A 268 -8.70 -11.47 17.20
C ILE A 268 -8.37 -10.83 18.56
N SER A 269 -7.22 -11.17 19.14
CA SER A 269 -6.74 -10.58 20.39
C SER A 269 -5.22 -10.48 20.44
N ALA A 270 -4.71 -9.41 21.05
CA ALA A 270 -3.29 -9.27 21.39
C ALA A 270 -2.78 -10.39 22.32
N LYS A 271 -3.69 -11.05 23.06
CA LYS A 271 -3.33 -12.19 23.93
C LYS A 271 -3.00 -13.46 23.15
N THR A 272 -3.49 -13.59 21.92
CA THR A 272 -3.40 -14.82 21.12
C THR A 272 -2.66 -14.63 19.80
N HIS A 273 -2.35 -13.39 19.42
CA HIS A 273 -1.59 -13.12 18.21
C HIS A 273 -0.11 -13.53 18.33
N HIS A 274 0.60 -13.53 17.21
CA HIS A 274 1.99 -13.90 17.09
C HIS A 274 2.89 -12.70 16.76
N GLN A 275 2.32 -11.50 16.82
CA GLN A 275 3.02 -10.23 16.58
C GLN A 275 3.77 -9.80 17.86
N LYS A 276 4.91 -9.13 17.71
CA LYS A 276 5.72 -8.65 18.86
C LYS A 276 5.29 -7.25 19.30
N ILE A 277 4.01 -7.08 19.62
CA ILE A 277 3.39 -5.84 20.13
C ILE A 277 2.40 -6.17 21.26
N ASP A 278 1.98 -5.16 22.02
CA ASP A 278 1.14 -5.31 23.21
C ASP A 278 -0.34 -4.98 23.01
N PHE A 279 -0.76 -4.73 21.76
CA PHE A 279 -2.16 -4.47 21.37
C PHE A 279 -2.45 -5.00 19.97
N ASN A 280 -3.72 -5.08 19.60
CA ASN A 280 -4.16 -5.34 18.22
C ASN A 280 -5.18 -4.29 17.80
N VAL A 281 -5.07 -3.74 16.59
CA VAL A 281 -6.03 -2.75 16.07
C VAL A 281 -7.38 -3.38 15.68
N TYR A 282 -7.44 -4.71 15.61
CA TYR A 282 -8.67 -5.48 15.41
C TYR A 282 -9.14 -6.18 16.71
N GLU A 283 -8.72 -5.69 17.89
CA GLU A 283 -9.03 -6.34 19.17
C GLU A 283 -10.54 -6.59 19.33
N GLY A 284 -10.90 -7.85 19.62
CA GLY A 284 -12.29 -8.26 19.83
C GLY A 284 -13.08 -8.52 18.56
N MET A 285 -12.50 -8.31 17.37
CA MET A 285 -13.17 -8.63 16.10
C MET A 285 -13.31 -10.15 15.95
N GLU A 286 -14.54 -10.62 15.80
CA GLU A 286 -14.85 -12.00 15.43
C GLU A 286 -14.65 -12.15 13.91
N VAL A 287 -13.83 -13.12 13.52
CA VAL A 287 -13.57 -13.40 12.10
C VAL A 287 -13.84 -14.86 11.79
N THR A 288 -14.46 -15.08 10.65
CA THR A 288 -14.64 -16.40 10.03
C THR A 288 -13.62 -16.54 8.90
N GLY A 289 -13.14 -17.76 8.65
CA GLY A 289 -12.06 -18.03 7.71
C GLY A 289 -10.69 -17.94 8.36
N ILE A 290 -10.04 -19.08 8.59
CA ILE A 290 -8.73 -19.15 9.25
C ILE A 290 -7.77 -20.10 8.51
N PRO A 291 -6.44 -19.88 8.62
CA PRO A 291 -5.47 -20.82 8.09
C PRO A 291 -5.37 -22.05 8.99
N ALA A 292 -5.92 -23.19 8.56
CA ALA A 292 -5.73 -24.47 9.25
C ALA A 292 -4.28 -24.95 9.11
N TYR A 293 -3.72 -24.84 7.89
CA TYR A 293 -2.33 -25.13 7.60
C TYR A 293 -1.71 -24.03 6.75
N THR A 294 -0.45 -23.69 7.02
CA THR A 294 0.38 -22.90 6.09
C THR A 294 1.60 -23.73 5.73
N LEU A 295 1.82 -23.87 4.42
CA LEU A 295 3.01 -24.45 3.85
C LEU A 295 3.87 -23.33 3.29
N SER A 296 5.17 -23.40 3.56
CA SER A 296 6.15 -22.55 2.87
C SER A 296 7.24 -23.45 2.31
N GLN A 297 7.46 -23.33 1.00
CA GLN A 297 8.46 -24.08 0.26
C GLN A 297 8.27 -25.61 0.41
N GLY A 298 7.01 -26.05 0.51
CA GLY A 298 6.63 -27.46 0.65
C GLY A 298 6.56 -27.97 2.09
N ASP A 299 7.07 -27.22 3.06
CA ASP A 299 7.07 -27.63 4.47
C ASP A 299 5.88 -27.02 5.21
N VAL A 300 5.18 -27.83 6.02
CA VAL A 300 4.16 -27.33 6.94
C VAL A 300 4.85 -26.49 8.03
N VAL A 301 4.60 -25.18 8.01
CA VAL A 301 5.19 -24.21 8.96
C VAL A 301 4.18 -23.71 9.98
N TRP A 302 2.89 -23.94 9.74
CA TRP A 302 1.80 -23.64 10.66
C TRP A 302 0.78 -24.77 10.58
N GLU A 303 0.32 -25.24 11.73
CA GLU A 303 -0.72 -26.26 11.85
C GLU A 303 -1.55 -25.99 13.11
N ASN A 304 -2.84 -25.75 12.94
CA ASN A 304 -3.83 -25.68 14.03
C ASN A 304 -3.42 -24.82 15.23
N GLY A 305 -2.88 -23.61 15.00
CA GLY A 305 -2.47 -22.72 16.10
C GLY A 305 -0.98 -22.81 16.47
N GLU A 306 -0.23 -23.76 15.93
CA GLU A 306 1.17 -24.00 16.28
C GLU A 306 2.13 -23.62 15.15
N LEU A 307 3.13 -22.80 15.49
CA LEU A 307 4.22 -22.43 14.58
C LEU A 307 5.31 -23.52 14.58
N LYS A 308 5.58 -24.09 13.39
CA LYS A 308 6.53 -25.19 13.16
C LYS A 308 7.62 -24.79 12.17
N THR A 309 8.39 -23.75 12.50
CA THR A 309 9.46 -23.24 11.63
C THR A 309 10.72 -22.87 12.39
N THR A 310 11.81 -22.65 11.66
CA THR A 310 13.10 -22.23 12.20
C THR A 310 13.54 -20.91 11.57
N ARG A 311 14.14 -20.03 12.38
CA ARG A 311 14.71 -18.76 11.90
C ARG A 311 15.70 -19.02 10.76
N GLY A 312 15.58 -18.24 9.67
CA GLY A 312 16.47 -18.34 8.50
C GLY A 312 15.99 -19.28 7.39
N LYS A 313 14.84 -19.95 7.56
CA LYS A 313 14.28 -20.85 6.52
C LYS A 313 13.70 -20.11 5.30
N GLY A 314 13.30 -18.85 5.47
CA GLY A 314 12.89 -17.99 4.36
C GLY A 314 14.05 -17.69 3.41
N ARG A 315 13.76 -17.51 2.13
CA ARG A 315 14.75 -17.19 1.09
C ARG A 315 14.41 -15.87 0.40
N TYR A 316 15.45 -15.13 0.02
CA TYR A 316 15.29 -13.97 -0.86
C TYR A 316 14.73 -14.43 -2.21
N ILE A 317 13.81 -13.65 -2.78
CA ILE A 317 13.25 -13.90 -4.11
C ILE A 317 13.73 -12.78 -5.03
N ASP A 318 14.63 -13.14 -5.96
CA ASP A 318 15.02 -12.24 -7.04
C ASP A 318 13.81 -11.92 -7.91
N ARG A 319 13.58 -10.62 -8.15
CA ARG A 319 12.48 -10.12 -8.99
C ARG A 319 13.06 -9.43 -10.21
N PRO A 320 13.01 -10.06 -11.40
CA PRO A 320 13.50 -9.43 -12.61
C PRO A 320 12.73 -8.15 -12.93
N CYS A 321 13.41 -7.17 -13.51
CA CYS A 321 12.77 -6.00 -14.10
C CYS A 321 11.96 -6.39 -15.35
N TYR A 322 11.23 -5.43 -15.93
CA TYR A 322 10.39 -5.59 -17.12
C TYR A 322 9.30 -6.68 -16.97
N PRO A 323 8.41 -6.57 -15.96
CA PRO A 323 7.23 -7.43 -15.89
C PRO A 323 6.39 -7.34 -17.16
N THR A 324 5.51 -8.31 -17.39
CA THR A 324 4.78 -8.46 -18.68
C THR A 324 4.01 -7.22 -19.13
N TYR A 325 3.49 -6.41 -18.21
CA TYR A 325 2.81 -5.15 -18.53
C TYR A 325 3.75 -4.05 -19.05
N TRP A 326 5.05 -4.16 -18.81
CA TRP A 326 6.07 -3.20 -19.23
C TRP A 326 6.22 -3.15 -20.75
N LYS A 327 6.11 -4.30 -21.43
CA LYS A 327 6.15 -4.39 -22.90
C LYS A 327 5.08 -3.51 -23.54
N ASN A 328 3.87 -3.50 -22.97
CA ASN A 328 2.79 -2.65 -23.44
C ASN A 328 3.06 -1.17 -23.17
N GLN A 329 3.67 -0.84 -22.03
CA GLN A 329 4.05 0.53 -21.72
C GLN A 329 5.12 1.05 -22.68
N GLN A 330 6.16 0.26 -22.96
CA GLN A 330 7.20 0.61 -23.93
C GLN A 330 6.60 0.89 -25.31
N ARG A 331 5.69 0.01 -25.78
CA ARG A 331 5.00 0.23 -27.06
C ARG A 331 4.17 1.52 -27.07
N ARG A 332 3.51 1.89 -25.96
CA ARG A 332 2.81 3.18 -25.87
C ARG A 332 3.79 4.35 -25.95
N ASN A 333 4.92 4.26 -25.26
CA ASN A 333 5.94 5.31 -25.26
C ASN A 333 6.55 5.49 -26.65
N GLU A 334 6.83 4.40 -27.38
CA GLU A 334 7.33 4.41 -28.77
C GLU A 334 6.38 5.15 -29.72
N VAL A 335 5.07 4.93 -29.59
CA VAL A 335 4.05 5.59 -30.42
C VAL A 335 3.84 7.06 -30.02
N ALA A 336 4.15 7.42 -28.76
CA ALA A 336 4.00 8.78 -28.24
C ALA A 336 5.23 9.67 -28.46
N VAL A 337 6.29 9.18 -29.12
CA VAL A 337 7.50 9.95 -29.38
C VAL A 337 7.15 11.22 -30.18
N PRO A 338 7.46 12.43 -29.69
CA PRO A 338 7.17 13.67 -30.42
C PRO A 338 7.94 13.75 -31.74
N GLU A 339 7.25 14.17 -32.80
CA GLU A 339 7.87 14.39 -34.10
C GLU A 339 8.37 15.81 -34.26
N LYS A 340 9.63 15.95 -34.71
CA LYS A 340 10.18 17.26 -35.07
C LYS A 340 9.59 17.71 -36.41
N VAL A 341 8.94 18.87 -36.41
CA VAL A 341 8.60 19.56 -37.68
C VAL A 341 9.89 20.12 -38.29
N VAL A 342 10.29 19.59 -39.45
CA VAL A 342 11.41 20.12 -40.22
C VAL A 342 10.98 21.43 -40.88
N ARG A 343 11.61 22.54 -40.48
CA ARG A 343 11.37 23.87 -41.04
C ARG A 343 12.64 24.38 -41.73
N ALA A 344 12.48 25.16 -42.79
CA ALA A 344 13.58 25.96 -43.33
C ALA A 344 14.11 26.92 -42.26
N ALA A 345 15.39 27.28 -42.35
CA ALA A 345 15.97 28.29 -41.45
C ALA A 345 15.21 29.61 -41.61
N TYR A 346 14.93 30.29 -40.50
CA TYR A 346 14.32 31.62 -40.54
C TYR A 346 15.30 32.62 -41.14
N THR A 347 14.92 33.24 -42.26
CA THR A 347 15.73 34.25 -42.98
C THR A 347 15.17 35.66 -42.88
N GLY A 348 14.12 35.87 -42.07
CA GLY A 348 13.56 37.20 -41.85
C GLY A 348 14.45 38.06 -40.92
N PRO A 349 14.18 39.37 -40.83
CA PRO A 349 14.88 40.23 -39.87
C PRO A 349 14.60 39.77 -38.42
N VAL A 350 15.60 39.91 -37.56
CA VAL A 350 15.48 39.81 -36.10
C VAL A 350 15.74 41.21 -35.55
N ALA A 351 14.77 41.76 -34.82
CA ALA A 351 14.86 43.09 -34.22
C ALA A 351 15.75 43.11 -32.98
#